data_AF-A0A914RNE2-F1
#
_entry.id   AF-A0A914RNE2-F1
#
_cell.length_a   1.000
_cell.length_b   1.000
_cell.length_c   1.000
_cell.angle_alpha   90.00
_cell.angle_beta   90.00
_cell.angle_gamma   90.00
#
_symmetry.space_group_name_H-M   'P 1'
#
loop_
_entity.id
_entity.type
_entity.pdbx_description
1 polymer ?
#
loop_
_entity_poly.entity_id
_entity_poly.type
_entity_poly.pdbx_seq_one_letter_code
_entity_poly.pdbx_strand_id
1 'polypeptide(L)'
;MREIRDGFFYNADVDADLSFCQFARDNDHFLYVDNQRYYGFLADSETFDNSGKHLHPEMYQIFENRYLWESRYVHPDYFAALDGSAEIAQPCPDVYDYPLMSEKFAKELIEEMENFGHWSDGKNEVGYS
;
A
#
# COMPACT_ATOMS: atom_id res chain seq x y z
N MET A 1 -24.43 4.37 -35.64
CA MET A 1 -22.98 4.25 -35.38
C MET A 1 -22.84 3.91 -33.91
N ARG A 2 -22.16 2.82 -33.54
CA ARG A 2 -21.93 2.51 -32.13
C ARG A 2 -21.01 3.57 -31.55
N GLU A 3 -21.32 4.07 -30.36
CA GLU A 3 -20.50 5.08 -29.69
C GLU A 3 -19.32 4.40 -28.98
N ILE A 4 -18.24 5.14 -28.70
CA ILE A 4 -17.07 4.59 -27.99
C ILE A 4 -17.42 3.99 -26.61
N ARG A 5 -18.49 4.52 -25.99
CA ARG A 5 -19.02 4.02 -24.71
C ARG A 5 -19.56 2.59 -24.81
N ASP A 6 -19.99 2.18 -26.00
CA ASP A 6 -20.47 0.82 -26.25
C ASP A 6 -19.31 -0.18 -26.32
N GLY A 7 -18.05 0.29 -26.38
CA GLY A 7 -16.85 -0.53 -26.51
C GLY A 7 -16.68 -1.53 -25.37
N PHE A 8 -17.03 -1.18 -24.13
CA PHE A 8 -16.90 -2.08 -22.97
C PHE A 8 -17.83 -3.30 -23.05
N PHE A 9 -18.88 -3.25 -23.87
CA PHE A 9 -19.88 -4.31 -24.04
C PHE A 9 -19.92 -4.83 -25.48
N TYR A 10 -18.89 -4.52 -26.29
CA TYR A 10 -18.84 -4.86 -27.70
C TYR A 10 -18.75 -6.37 -27.94
N ASN A 11 -17.94 -7.07 -27.15
CA ASN A 11 -17.85 -8.51 -27.10
C ASN A 11 -18.24 -9.00 -25.69
N ALA A 12 -19.34 -9.75 -25.61
CA ALA A 12 -19.86 -10.28 -24.35
C ALA A 12 -19.18 -11.57 -23.89
N ASP A 13 -18.33 -12.18 -24.73
CA ASP A 13 -17.62 -13.43 -24.43
C ASP A 13 -16.29 -13.19 -23.69
N VAL A 14 -15.87 -11.93 -23.51
CA VAL A 14 -14.62 -11.54 -22.85
C VAL A 14 -14.89 -10.49 -21.77
N ASP A 15 -13.91 -10.22 -20.90
CA ASP A 15 -14.03 -9.14 -19.92
C ASP A 15 -14.10 -7.75 -20.59
N ALA A 16 -14.52 -6.76 -19.81
CA ALA A 16 -14.79 -5.41 -20.31
C ALA A 16 -13.54 -4.72 -20.91
N ASP A 17 -12.34 -5.00 -20.39
CA ASP A 17 -11.11 -4.39 -20.86
C ASP A 17 -10.70 -4.97 -22.22
N LEU A 18 -10.79 -6.30 -22.37
CA LEU A 18 -10.58 -6.97 -23.65
C LEU A 18 -11.63 -6.60 -24.69
N SER A 19 -12.90 -6.50 -24.28
CA SER A 19 -14.03 -6.06 -25.10
C SER A 19 -13.81 -4.67 -25.68
N PHE A 20 -13.41 -3.72 -24.82
CA PHE A 20 -13.06 -2.36 -25.23
C PHE A 20 -11.87 -2.35 -26.21
N CYS A 21 -10.82 -3.10 -25.91
CA CYS A 21 -9.66 -3.19 -26.80
C CYS A 21 -10.02 -3.78 -28.16
N GLN A 22 -10.93 -4.75 -28.21
CA GLN A 22 -11.42 -5.33 -29.47
C GLN A 22 -12.23 -4.32 -30.27
N PHE A 23 -13.17 -3.60 -29.62
CA PHE A 23 -13.92 -2.53 -30.27
C PHE A 23 -13.00 -1.52 -30.95
N ALA A 24 -11.95 -1.07 -30.25
CA ALA A 24 -11.00 -0.11 -30.79
C ALA A 24 -10.28 -0.66 -32.04
N ARG A 25 -9.79 -1.90 -31.98
CA ARG A 25 -9.10 -2.56 -33.10
C ARG A 25 -9.99 -2.76 -34.32
N ASP A 26 -11.25 -3.15 -34.12
CA ASP A 26 -12.21 -3.42 -35.20
C ASP A 26 -12.72 -2.13 -35.88
N ASN A 27 -12.55 -0.97 -35.25
CA ASN A 27 -12.97 0.34 -35.75
C ASN A 27 -11.79 1.27 -36.08
N ASP A 28 -10.59 0.71 -36.32
CA ASP A 28 -9.38 1.43 -36.69
C ASP A 28 -8.96 2.54 -35.70
N HIS A 29 -9.27 2.36 -34.41
CA HIS A 29 -8.80 3.23 -33.34
C HIS A 29 -7.48 2.73 -32.77
N PHE A 30 -6.44 3.55 -32.87
CA PHE A 30 -5.13 3.24 -32.29
C PHE A 30 -5.14 3.39 -30.76
N LEU A 31 -4.65 2.37 -30.07
CA LEU A 31 -4.41 2.37 -28.63
C LEU A 31 -2.91 2.63 -28.37
N TYR A 32 -2.55 3.90 -28.15
CA TYR A 32 -1.16 4.29 -27.90
C TYR A 32 -0.77 4.08 -26.43
N VAL A 33 0.48 3.66 -26.22
CA VAL A 33 1.11 3.57 -24.89
C VAL A 33 2.38 4.40 -24.92
N ASP A 34 2.52 5.32 -23.96
CA ASP A 34 3.73 6.14 -23.80
C ASP A 34 4.50 5.74 -22.55
N ASN A 35 5.77 5.41 -22.73
CA ASN A 35 6.72 5.08 -21.66
C ASN A 35 7.97 5.99 -21.67
N GLN A 36 7.91 7.14 -22.33
CA GLN A 36 9.05 8.08 -22.42
C GLN A 36 9.36 8.80 -21.11
N ARG A 37 8.46 8.73 -20.12
CA ARG A 37 8.60 9.32 -18.79
C ARG A 37 8.13 8.34 -17.73
N TYR A 38 8.52 8.62 -16.49
CA TYR A 38 7.93 7.93 -15.34
C TYR A 38 6.53 8.49 -15.06
N TYR A 39 5.51 7.64 -15.17
CA TYR A 39 4.12 7.99 -14.89
C TYR A 39 3.62 7.42 -13.56
N GLY A 40 4.28 6.39 -13.02
CA GLY A 40 3.88 5.73 -11.78
C GLY A 40 4.22 4.24 -11.79
N PHE A 41 3.49 3.49 -10.97
CA PHE A 41 3.60 2.05 -10.82
C PHE A 41 2.21 1.45 -10.66
N LEU A 42 2.10 0.13 -10.87
CA LEU A 42 0.88 -0.62 -10.60
C LEU A 42 0.96 -1.17 -9.17
N ALA A 43 -0.10 -0.99 -8.39
CA ALA A 43 -0.23 -1.61 -7.08
C ALA A 43 -0.61 -3.08 -7.25
N ASP A 44 -0.06 -3.94 -6.40
CA ASP A 44 -0.48 -5.33 -6.31
C ASP A 44 -1.82 -5.37 -5.56
N SER A 45 -2.86 -5.91 -6.19
CA SER A 45 -4.17 -6.09 -5.59
C SER A 45 -4.54 -7.55 -5.39
N GLU A 46 -3.70 -8.51 -5.80
CA GLU A 46 -4.06 -9.93 -5.80
C GLU A 46 -4.15 -10.50 -4.39
N THR A 47 -3.25 -10.07 -3.50
CA THR A 47 -3.14 -10.55 -2.12
C THR A 47 -3.75 -9.60 -1.10
N PHE A 48 -4.40 -8.53 -1.56
CA PHE A 48 -4.99 -7.53 -0.67
C PHE A 48 -6.20 -8.10 0.09
N ASP A 49 -6.05 -8.32 1.40
CA ASP A 49 -7.12 -8.87 2.25
C ASP A 49 -8.15 -7.80 2.63
N ASN A 50 -9.27 -7.77 1.90
CA ASN A 50 -10.42 -6.93 2.20
C ASN A 50 -11.57 -7.69 2.90
N SER A 51 -11.29 -8.85 3.50
CA SER A 51 -12.31 -9.68 4.17
C SER A 51 -12.89 -9.06 5.45
N GLY A 52 -12.31 -7.96 5.93
CA GLY A 52 -12.65 -7.33 7.22
C GLY A 52 -11.92 -7.95 8.41
N LYS A 53 -10.93 -8.83 8.18
CA LYS A 53 -10.07 -9.41 9.22
C LYS A 53 -9.23 -8.35 9.96
N HIS A 54 -8.77 -7.33 9.24
CA HIS A 54 -7.96 -6.24 9.76
C HIS A 54 -8.73 -4.93 9.65
N LEU A 55 -8.66 -4.09 10.68
CA LEU A 55 -9.31 -2.76 10.68
C LEU A 55 -8.62 -1.81 9.68
N HIS A 56 -7.31 -1.96 9.53
CA HIS A 56 -6.42 -1.21 8.63
C HIS A 56 -5.60 -2.18 7.76
N PRO A 57 -6.20 -2.77 6.70
CA PRO A 57 -5.54 -3.77 5.87
C PRO A 57 -4.22 -3.31 5.25
N GLU A 58 -4.08 -2.02 4.94
CA GLU A 58 -2.86 -1.48 4.35
C GLU A 58 -1.64 -1.56 5.27
N MET A 59 -1.82 -1.66 6.60
CA MET A 59 -0.72 -1.90 7.52
C MET A 59 0.03 -3.21 7.23
N TYR A 60 -0.66 -4.19 6.64
CA TYR A 60 -0.16 -5.53 6.34
C TYR A 60 0.42 -5.66 4.92
N GLN A 61 0.50 -4.57 4.16
CA GLN A 61 0.93 -4.55 2.76
C GLN A 61 2.41 -4.23 2.56
N ILE A 62 3.23 -4.36 3.60
CA ILE A 62 4.66 -4.02 3.55
C ILE A 62 5.43 -4.85 2.52
N PHE A 63 5.00 -6.08 2.25
CA PHE A 63 5.69 -7.00 1.34
C PHE A 63 5.26 -6.81 -0.12
N GLU A 64 3.96 -6.62 -0.36
CA GLU A 64 3.41 -6.58 -1.72
C GLU A 64 3.37 -5.17 -2.31
N ASN A 65 3.13 -4.16 -1.47
CA ASN A 65 3.03 -2.76 -1.89
C ASN A 65 3.99 -1.87 -1.13
N ARG A 66 5.25 -2.31 -0.97
CA ARG A 66 6.29 -1.64 -0.18
C ARG A 66 6.40 -0.14 -0.42
N TYR A 67 6.40 0.32 -1.67
CA TYR A 67 6.52 1.75 -1.97
C TYR A 67 5.33 2.56 -1.42
N LEU A 68 4.10 2.06 -1.59
CA LEU A 68 2.91 2.68 -1.01
C LEU A 68 2.96 2.65 0.51
N TRP A 69 3.37 1.51 1.06
CA TRP A 69 3.48 1.30 2.50
C TRP A 69 4.48 2.28 3.13
N GLU A 70 5.69 2.39 2.58
CA GLU A 70 6.72 3.32 3.05
C GLU A 70 6.23 4.77 2.97
N SER A 71 5.65 5.17 1.83
CA SER A 71 5.11 6.53 1.66
C SER A 71 4.01 6.90 2.65
N ARG A 72 3.30 5.89 3.18
CA ARG A 72 2.17 6.07 4.10
C ARG A 72 2.60 5.98 5.56
N TYR A 73 3.53 5.08 5.89
CA TYR A 73 3.75 4.65 7.26
C TYR A 73 5.14 4.95 7.82
N VAL A 74 6.14 5.18 6.97
CA VAL A 74 7.48 5.57 7.41
C VAL A 74 7.51 7.07 7.68
N HIS A 75 8.23 7.50 8.72
CA HIS A 75 8.37 8.91 9.04
C HIS A 75 9.07 9.65 7.88
N PRO A 76 8.64 10.86 7.46
CA PRO A 76 9.26 11.60 6.35
C PRO A 76 10.79 11.78 6.50
N ASP A 77 11.23 12.04 7.73
CA ASP A 77 12.65 12.25 8.05
C ASP A 77 13.45 10.96 8.29
N TYR A 78 12.83 9.77 8.21
CA TYR A 78 13.50 8.49 8.45
C TYR A 78 14.71 8.29 7.51
N PHE A 79 14.53 8.55 6.22
CA PHE A 79 15.61 8.33 5.24
C PHE A 79 16.76 9.32 5.40
N ALA A 80 16.46 10.55 5.86
CA ALA A 80 17.49 11.53 6.19
C ALA A 80 18.28 11.14 7.45
N ALA A 81 17.62 10.52 8.44
CA ALA A 81 18.30 9.95 9.59
C ALA A 81 19.16 8.73 9.18
N LEU A 82 18.66 7.89 8.26
CA LEU A 82 19.34 6.67 7.81
C LEU A 82 20.61 6.95 6.98
N ASP A 83 20.59 7.94 6.11
CA ASP A 83 21.74 8.30 5.26
C ASP A 83 22.75 9.24 5.95
N GLY A 84 22.45 9.66 7.19
CA GLY A 84 23.29 10.53 8.00
C GLY A 84 23.20 12.01 7.65
N SER A 85 22.22 12.42 6.84
CA SER A 85 21.97 13.84 6.54
C SER A 85 21.23 14.58 7.67
N ALA A 86 20.55 13.87 8.57
CA ALA A 86 19.95 14.40 9.78
C ALA A 86 20.70 13.94 11.05
N GLU A 87 20.74 14.81 12.07
CA GLU A 87 21.34 14.50 13.37
C GLU A 87 20.43 13.53 14.15
N ILE A 88 21.01 12.44 14.66
CA ILE A 88 20.33 11.49 15.55
C ILE A 88 20.68 11.86 16.99
N ALA A 89 19.66 12.10 17.81
CA ALA A 89 19.86 12.45 19.21
C ALA A 89 20.32 11.23 20.01
N GLN A 90 21.24 11.44 20.96
CA GLN A 90 21.70 10.40 21.88
C GLN A 90 21.38 10.82 23.33
N PRO A 91 20.14 10.65 23.82
CA PRO A 91 19.72 11.15 25.14
C PRO A 91 20.51 10.55 26.31
N CYS A 92 21.05 9.34 26.17
CA CYS A 92 21.96 8.73 27.14
C CYS A 92 22.94 7.78 26.45
N PRO A 93 24.04 7.36 27.13
CA PRO A 93 25.05 6.51 26.52
C PRO A 93 24.42 5.26 25.89
N ASP A 94 24.76 5.03 24.62
CA ASP A 94 24.28 3.92 23.80
C ASP A 94 22.75 3.85 23.58
N VAL A 95 22.03 4.98 23.74
CA VAL A 95 20.59 5.10 23.41
C VAL A 95 20.38 6.18 22.36
N TYR A 96 19.78 5.82 21.24
CA TYR A 96 19.56 6.69 20.09
C TYR A 96 18.07 6.97 19.90
N ASP A 97 17.75 8.22 19.59
CA ASP A 97 16.40 8.71 19.32
C ASP A 97 16.35 9.25 17.88
N TYR A 98 15.51 8.63 17.05
CA TYR A 98 15.41 8.91 15.63
C TYR A 98 13.97 8.70 15.13
N PRO A 99 13.55 9.45 14.10
CA PRO A 99 12.23 9.28 13.49
C PRO A 99 12.13 7.92 12.79
N LEU A 100 11.06 7.17 13.06
CA LEU A 100 10.84 5.83 12.47
C LEU A 100 9.49 5.71 11.78
N MET A 101 8.41 5.78 12.55
CA MET A 101 7.04 5.61 12.07
C MET A 101 6.31 6.95 11.97
N SER A 102 5.44 7.09 10.99
CA SER A 102 4.52 8.23 10.86
C SER A 102 3.46 8.24 11.97
N GLU A 103 2.86 9.41 12.22
CA GLU A 103 1.70 9.53 13.12
C GLU A 103 0.54 8.62 12.69
N LYS A 104 0.36 8.44 11.37
CA LYS A 104 -0.68 7.57 10.83
C LYS A 104 -0.45 6.11 11.22
N PHE A 105 0.77 5.61 11.08
CA PHE A 105 1.11 4.26 11.52
C PHE A 105 0.84 4.07 13.02
N ALA A 106 1.29 5.03 13.84
CA ALA A 106 1.09 4.95 15.29
C ALA A 106 -0.39 4.91 15.66
N LYS A 107 -1.22 5.75 15.02
CA LYS A 107 -2.66 5.78 15.23
C LYS A 107 -3.32 4.44 14.83
N GLU A 108 -3.07 3.98 13.61
CA GLU A 108 -3.71 2.75 13.11
C GLU A 108 -3.26 1.50 13.87
N LEU A 109 -2.00 1.49 14.36
CA LEU A 109 -1.52 0.42 15.24
C LEU A 109 -2.28 0.41 16.58
N ILE A 110 -2.51 1.58 17.18
CA ILE A 110 -3.33 1.67 18.40
C ILE A 110 -4.73 1.14 18.11
N GLU A 111 -5.34 1.57 17.02
CA GLU A 111 -6.70 1.15 16.62
C GLU A 111 -6.78 -0.37 16.39
N GLU A 112 -5.80 -1.01 15.73
CA GLU A 112 -5.74 -2.47 15.59
C GLU A 112 -5.60 -3.20 16.92
N MET A 113 -4.70 -2.74 17.80
CA MET A 113 -4.47 -3.40 19.09
C MET A 113 -5.68 -3.29 20.02
N GLU A 114 -6.34 -2.13 20.05
CA GLU A 114 -7.58 -1.94 20.81
C GLU A 114 -8.75 -2.74 20.21
N ASN A 115 -8.83 -2.85 18.89
CA ASN A 115 -9.83 -3.69 18.23
C ASN A 115 -9.63 -5.18 18.57
N PHE A 116 -8.37 -5.65 18.70
CA PHE A 116 -8.09 -7.00 19.18
C PHE A 116 -8.45 -7.19 20.66
N GLY A 117 -8.21 -6.18 21.51
CA GLY A 117 -8.76 -6.08 22.87
C GLY A 117 -8.20 -7.05 23.91
N HIS A 118 -7.29 -7.95 23.53
CA HIS A 118 -6.68 -8.94 24.43
C HIS A 118 -5.35 -8.44 25.01
N TRP A 119 -5.40 -7.33 25.74
CA TRP A 119 -4.26 -6.83 26.50
C TRP A 119 -3.84 -7.83 27.60
N SER A 120 -2.54 -7.95 27.84
CA SER A 120 -2.01 -8.84 28.88
C SER A 120 -2.51 -8.46 30.28
N ASP A 121 -2.79 -9.46 31.12
CA ASP A 121 -3.17 -9.28 32.52
C ASP A 121 -2.01 -9.61 33.49
N GLY A 122 -2.27 -9.52 34.79
CA GLY A 122 -1.27 -9.76 35.85
C GLY A 122 -0.79 -11.22 35.98
N LYS A 123 -1.30 -12.17 35.18
CA LYS A 123 -0.84 -13.56 35.13
C LYS A 123 -0.04 -13.86 33.86
N ASN A 124 0.29 -12.84 33.06
CA ASN A 124 1.08 -13.03 31.86
C ASN A 124 2.49 -13.55 32.22
N GLU A 125 2.74 -14.82 31.91
CA GLU A 125 4.07 -15.42 31.97
C GLU A 125 4.66 -15.45 30.57
N VAL A 126 5.85 -14.88 30.39
CA VAL A 126 6.60 -14.95 29.13
C VAL A 126 7.17 -16.36 29.00
N GLY A 127 6.35 -17.30 28.54
CA GLY A 127 6.83 -18.62 28.15
C GLY A 127 7.67 -18.48 26.88
N TYR A 128 8.99 -18.60 27.01
CA TYR A 128 9.87 -18.84 25.86
C TYR A 128 9.46 -20.19 25.26
N SER A 129 8.79 -20.18 24.11
CA SER A 129 8.62 -21.35 23.25
C SER A 129 9.88 -21.61 22.44
#